data_AF-A0A1Q3EUV9-F1
#
_entry.id   AF-A0A1Q3EUV9-F1
#
_cell.length_a   1.000
_cell.length_b   1.000
_cell.length_c   1.000
_cell.angle_alpha   90.00
_cell.angle_beta   90.00
_cell.angle_gamma   90.00
#
_symmetry.space_group_name_H-M   'P 1'
#
loop_
_entity.id
_entity.type
_entity.pdbx_description
1 polymer ?
#
loop_
_entity_poly.entity_id
_entity_poly.type
_entity_poly.pdbx_seq_one_letter_code
_entity_poly.pdbx_strand_id
1 'polypeptide(L)' 'MGSEHYCLRWNNHQSNLLGVFSQLLQDESLVDVTLACSEGASIRAHRIHPVKPLVVVHQRRHHPMLVRAQR' A
#
# COMPACT_ATOMS: atom_id res chain seq x y z
N MET A 1 -31.11 -28.76 10.40
CA MET A 1 -31.05 -27.79 9.31
C MET A 1 -29.67 -27.17 9.35
N GLY A 2 -28.74 -27.64 8.53
CA GLY A 2 -27.35 -27.16 8.53
C GLY A 2 -27.30 -25.70 8.10
N SER A 3 -26.50 -24.89 8.77
CA SER A 3 -26.30 -23.48 8.42
C SER A 3 -25.66 -23.37 7.05
N GLU A 4 -26.38 -22.81 6.07
CA GLU A 4 -25.79 -22.49 4.78
C GLU A 4 -24.78 -21.35 4.97
N HIS A 5 -23.54 -21.57 4.53
CA HIS A 5 -22.49 -20.57 4.57
C HIS A 5 -22.37 -19.90 3.21
N TYR A 6 -22.58 -18.59 3.18
CA TYR A 6 -22.41 -17.78 1.97
C TYR A 6 -21.08 -17.03 2.03
N CYS A 7 -20.30 -17.13 0.95
CA CYS A 7 -19.07 -16.37 0.76
C CYS A 7 -19.28 -15.31 -0.32
N LEU A 8 -19.14 -14.04 0.05
CA LEU A 8 -19.17 -12.92 -0.91
C LEU A 8 -17.75 -12.58 -1.36
N ARG A 9 -17.55 -12.49 -2.67
CA ARG A 9 -16.29 -12.02 -3.26
C ARG A 9 -16.47 -10.58 -3.73
N TRP A 10 -15.71 -9.65 -3.16
CA TRP A 10 -15.63 -8.31 -3.72
C TRP A 10 -14.71 -8.31 -4.94
N ASN A 11 -15.32 -8.16 -6.12
CA ASN A 11 -14.60 -7.93 -7.36
C ASN A 11 -13.81 -6.62 -7.30
N ASN A 12 -12.55 -6.64 -7.75
CA ASN A 12 -11.64 -5.47 -7.74
C ASN A 12 -11.26 -4.95 -6.34
N HIS A 13 -11.47 -5.71 -5.26
CA HIS A 13 -11.06 -5.32 -3.89
C HIS A 13 -9.59 -4.88 -3.83
N GLN A 14 -8.67 -5.64 -4.44
CA GLN A 14 -7.25 -5.33 -4.47
C GLN A 14 -6.96 -3.97 -5.13
N SER A 15 -7.54 -3.72 -6.31
CA SER A 15 -7.33 -2.46 -7.04
C SER A 15 -7.92 -1.26 -6.30
N ASN A 16 -9.11 -1.41 -5.72
CA ASN A 16 -9.75 -0.37 -4.91
C ASN A 16 -8.90 -0.01 -3.69
N LEU A 17 -8.42 -1.03 -2.96
CA LEU A 17 -7.59 -0.86 -1.78
C LEU A 17 -6.28 -0.13 -2.13
N LEU A 18 -5.61 -0.53 -3.22
CA LEU A 18 -4.39 0.13 -3.70
C LEU A 18 -4.66 1.59 -4.10
N GLY A 19 -5.80 1.87 -4.74
CA GLY A 19 -6.22 3.24 -5.08
C GLY A 19 -6.38 4.11 -3.84
N VAL A 20 -7.09 3.62 -2.82
CA VAL A 20 -7.30 4.35 -1.55
C VAL A 20 -5.97 4.61 -0.83
N PHE A 21 -5.09 3.62 -0.70
CA PHE A 21 -3.77 3.85 -0.08
C PHE A 21 -2.92 4.85 -0.86
N SER A 22 -3.07 4.89 -2.19
CA SER A 22 -2.36 5.88 -3.02
C SER A 22 -2.88 7.29 -2.78
N GLN A 23 -4.18 7.45 -2.55
CA GLN A 23 -4.78 8.74 -2.20
C GLN A 23 -4.34 9.17 -0.79
N LEU A 24 -4.41 8.28 0.20
CA LEU A 24 -3.94 8.54 1.56
C LEU A 24 -2.46 8.94 1.59
N LEU A 25 -1.62 8.30 0.76
CA LEU A 25 -0.20 8.65 0.64
C LEU A 25 0.01 10.05 0.04
N GLN A 26 -0.80 10.43 -0.95
CA GLN A 26 -0.79 11.79 -1.51
C GLN A 26 -1.21 12.83 -0.47
N ASP A 27 -2.22 12.50 0.35
CA ASP A 27 -2.73 13.34 1.43
C ASP A 27 -1.86 13.30 2.70
N GLU A 28 -0.74 12.58 2.67
CA GLU A 28 0.17 12.36 3.81
C GLU A 28 -0.50 11.74 5.05
N SER A 29 -1.67 11.13 4.86
CA SER A 29 -2.50 10.58 5.92
C SER A 29 -2.15 9.11 6.16
N LEU A 30 -2.10 8.72 7.43
CA LEU A 30 -1.82 7.35 7.90
C LEU A 30 -0.48 6.77 7.41
N VAL A 31 0.49 7.63 7.06
CA VAL A 31 1.84 7.19 6.64
C VAL A 31 2.55 6.55 7.83
N ASP A 32 2.92 5.28 7.70
CA ASP A 32 3.56 4.50 8.76
C ASP A 32 5.05 4.18 8.49
N VAL A 33 5.55 4.48 7.29
CA VAL A 33 6.94 4.24 6.88
C VAL A 33 7.51 5.44 6.13
N THR A 34 8.73 5.83 6.50
CA THR A 34 9.58 6.76 5.73
C THR A 34 10.87 6.05 5.36
N LEU A 35 11.16 5.93 4.08
CA LEU A 35 12.41 5.40 3.56
C LEU A 35 13.43 6.53 3.40
N ALA A 36 14.57 6.43 4.09
CA ALA A 36 15.68 7.35 3.91
C ALA A 36 16.63 6.81 2.83
N CYS A 37 16.96 7.65 1.85
CA CYS A 37 18.00 7.38 0.87
C CYS A 37 19.35 7.92 1.37
N SER A 38 20.43 7.26 0.97
CA SER A 38 21.82 7.66 1.31
C SER A 38 22.17 9.09 0.89
N GLU A 39 21.50 9.59 -0.15
CA GLU A 39 21.66 10.95 -0.71
C GLU A 39 20.87 12.02 0.06
N GLY A 40 20.27 11.69 1.22
CA GLY A 40 19.49 12.63 2.04
C GLY A 40 18.03 12.83 1.59
N ALA A 41 17.62 12.22 0.48
CA ALA A 41 16.22 12.19 0.06
C ALA A 41 15.41 11.21 0.93
N SER A 42 14.17 11.55 1.26
CA SER A 42 13.26 10.66 1.98
C SER A 42 11.98 10.42 1.17
N ILE A 43 11.52 9.18 1.16
CA ILE A 43 10.30 8.75 0.45
C ILE A 43 9.30 8.25 1.49
N ARG A 44 8.09 8.81 1.48
CA ARG A 44 6.98 8.30 2.30
C ARG A 44 6.32 7.10 1.67
N ALA A 45 5.86 6.19 2.51
CA ALA A 45 5.32 4.92 2.09
C ALA A 45 4.27 4.37 3.08
N HIS A 46 3.42 3.48 2.58
CA HIS A 46 2.53 2.64 3.39
C HIS A 46 2.99 1.19 3.42
N ARG A 47 3.04 0.57 4.59
CA ARG A 47 3.30 -0.87 4.72
C ARG A 47 2.05 -1.69 4.43
N ILE A 48 2.00 -2.36 3.27
CA ILE A 48 0.82 -3.14 2.84
C ILE A 48 0.83 -4.57 3.38
N HIS A 49 1.98 -5.09 3.80
CA HIS A 49 2.09 -6.41 4.41
C HIS A 49 2.89 -6.35 5.71
N PRO A 50 2.40 -6.93 6.81
CA PRO A 50 3.10 -6.90 8.10
C PRO A 50 4.41 -7.71 8.08
N VAL A 51 4.52 -8.72 7.22
CA VAL A 51 5.65 -9.66 7.17
C VAL A 51 6.57 -9.52 5.94
N LYS A 52 6.13 -8.78 4.92
CA LYS A 52 6.94 -8.48 3.74
C LYS A 52 7.17 -6.98 3.71
N PRO A 53 8.40 -6.49 3.45
CA PRO A 53 8.67 -5.06 3.37
C PRO A 53 8.16 -4.49 2.02
N LEU A 54 6.90 -4.77 1.68
CA LEU A 54 6.24 -4.25 0.50
C LEU A 54 5.62 -2.92 0.87
N VAL A 55 6.15 -1.86 0.27
CA VAL A 55 5.69 -0.50 0.48
C VAL A 55 5.05 0.05 -0.78
N VAL A 56 3.96 0.79 -0.64
CA VAL A 56 3.43 1.60 -1.73
C VAL A 56 4.17 2.93 -1.75
N VAL A 57 4.78 3.24 -2.89
CA VAL A 57 5.45 4.52 -3.13
C VAL A 57 4.72 5.25 -4.25
N HIS A 58 4.40 6.52 -4.02
CA HIS A 58 3.85 7.40 -5.05
C HIS A 58 5.00 8.17 -5.73
N GLN A 59 5.26 7.88 -7.00
CA GLN A 59 6.17 8.64 -7.85
C GLN A 59 5.33 9.50 -8.81
N ARG A 60 5.68 10.79 -8.95
CA ARG A 60 4.85 11.85 -9.58
C ARG A 60 4.38 11.62 -11.04
N ARG A 61 4.66 10.47 -11.68
CA ARG A 61 4.28 10.23 -13.09
C ARG A 61 3.83 8.81 -13.47
N HIS A 62 3.88 7.83 -12.57
CA HIS A 62 3.46 6.46 -12.90
C HIS A 62 2.70 5.84 -11.74
N HIS A 63 1.85 4.87 -12.07
CA HIS A 63 0.91 4.20 -11.17
C HIS A 63 1.58 3.79 -9.84
N PRO A 64 0.82 3.70 -8.73
CA PRO A 64 1.39 3.33 -7.43
C PRO A 64 2.20 2.04 -7.56
N MET A 65 3.49 2.12 -7.20
CA MET A 65 4.40 1.00 -7.32
C MET A 65 4.62 0.37 -5.96
N LEU A 66 4.60 -0.96 -5.94
CA LEU A 66 4.93 -1.76 -4.77
C LEU A 66 6.44 -2.02 -4.80
N VAL A 67 7.18 -1.37 -3.92
CA VAL A 67 8.64 -1.53 -3.81
C VAL A 67 8.94 -2.46 -2.65
N ARG A 68 9.91 -3.37 -2.82
CA ARG A 68 10.48 -4.10 -1.68
C ARG A 68 11.50 -3.20 -0.98
N ALA A 69 11.26 -2.84 0.28
CA ALA A 69 12.29 -2.25 1.11
C ALA A 69 13.31 -3.36 1.47
N GLN A 70 14.54 -3.22 1.01
CA GLN A 70 15.65 -4.05 1.46
C GLN A 70 16.15 -3.48 2.78
N ARG A 71 16.48 -4.35 3.74
CA ARG A 71 17.11 -3.95 5.00
C ARG A 71 18.53 -3.48 4.76
#